data_AF-A0A2E7VER2-F1
#
_entry.id   AF-A0A2E7VER2-F1
#
_cell.length_a   1.000
_cell.length_b   1.000
_cell.length_c   1.000
_cell.angle_alpha   90.00
_cell.angle_beta   90.00
_cell.angle_gamma   90.00
#
_symmetry.space_group_name_H-M   'P 1'
#
loop_
_entity.id
_entity.type
_entity.pdbx_description
1 polymer ?
#
loop_
_entity_poly.entity_id
_entity_poly.type
_entity_poly.pdbx_seq_one_letter_code
_entity_poly.pdbx_strand_id
1 'polypeptide(L)'
;MNIAAGVLILVAAVLNIMGGCTYAFAGAVTTGAAEMGTEFAEAAGAEGLSASEVAEITEGAAEVSATGAGLGLWGFALFAIAGIMIAGAVFLFKKTKPGFVLLTGALALGAEVGGYLLVPLWAFGWMNIIGVVAGIFAIIASRSFTATAST
;
A
#
# COMPACT_ATOMS: atom_id res chain seq x y z
N MET A 1 14.84 21.25 -9.67
CA MET A 1 13.65 20.36 -9.63
C MET A 1 13.97 18.98 -9.06
N ASN A 2 15.07 18.34 -9.47
CA ASN A 2 15.40 16.96 -9.07
C ASN A 2 15.56 16.76 -7.56
N ILE A 3 16.13 17.74 -6.84
CA ILE A 3 16.22 17.67 -5.38
C ILE A 3 14.84 17.74 -4.73
N ALA A 4 13.99 18.68 -5.15
CA ALA A 4 12.62 18.77 -4.65
C ALA A 4 11.82 17.48 -4.93
N ALA A 5 11.92 16.93 -6.15
CA ALA A 5 11.31 15.66 -6.51
C ALA A 5 11.84 14.49 -5.67
N GLY A 6 13.15 14.42 -5.43
CA GLY A 6 13.76 13.39 -4.59
C GLY A 6 13.30 13.48 -3.13
N VAL A 7 13.20 14.68 -2.57
CA VAL A 7 12.67 14.90 -1.22
C VAL A 7 11.19 14.49 -1.13
N LEU A 8 10.37 14.89 -2.11
CA LEU A 8 8.95 14.51 -2.15
C LEU A 8 8.76 12.99 -2.26
N ILE A 9 9.57 12.31 -3.06
CA ILE A 9 9.55 10.84 -3.15
C ILE A 9 9.95 10.19 -1.83
N LEU A 10 10.91 10.74 -1.09
CA LEU A 10 11.24 10.23 0.25
C LEU A 10 10.09 10.42 1.23
N VAL A 11 9.43 11.57 1.22
CA VAL A 11 8.23 11.81 2.05
C VAL A 11 7.15 10.79 1.71
N ALA A 12 6.85 10.59 0.43
CA ALA A 12 5.87 9.60 0.00
C ALA A 12 6.28 8.15 0.36
N ALA A 13 7.58 7.83 0.34
CA ALA A 13 8.07 6.53 0.81
C ALA A 13 7.82 6.32 2.31
N VAL A 14 8.04 7.34 3.14
CA VAL A 14 7.73 7.27 4.59
C VAL A 14 6.23 7.08 4.81
N LEU A 15 5.38 7.80 4.08
CA LEU A 15 3.94 7.62 4.15
C LEU A 15 3.51 6.21 3.72
N ASN A 16 4.13 5.65 2.67
CA ASN A 16 3.91 4.26 2.25
C ASN A 16 4.37 3.25 3.29
N ILE A 17 5.44 3.52 4.05
CA ILE A 17 5.84 2.68 5.19
C ILE A 17 4.79 2.73 6.30
N MET A 18 4.31 3.93 6.66
CA MET A 18 3.27 4.09 7.68
C MET A 18 1.95 3.42 7.27
N GLY A 19 1.55 3.62 6.01
CA GLY A 19 0.41 2.93 5.41
C GLY A 19 0.64 1.43 5.42
N GLY A 20 1.82 0.96 4.99
CA GLY A 20 2.22 -0.44 4.99
C GLY A 20 2.08 -1.10 6.35
N CYS A 21 2.57 -0.46 7.41
CA CYS A 21 2.36 -0.89 8.79
C CYS A 21 0.87 -0.99 9.14
N THR A 22 0.09 0.03 8.78
CA THR A 22 -1.34 0.12 9.10
C THR A 22 -2.13 -1.00 8.42
N TYR A 23 -1.89 -1.23 7.12
CA TYR A 23 -2.54 -2.30 6.35
C TYR A 23 -2.09 -3.69 6.79
N ALA A 24 -0.80 -3.89 7.07
CA ALA A 24 -0.29 -5.16 7.58
C ALA A 24 -0.88 -5.49 8.96
N PHE A 25 -0.93 -4.51 9.85
CA PHE A 25 -1.51 -4.66 11.18
C PHE A 25 -3.02 -4.90 11.10
N ALA A 26 -3.75 -4.10 10.32
CA ALA A 26 -5.18 -4.30 10.09
C ALA A 26 -5.45 -5.71 9.53
N GLY A 27 -4.66 -6.16 8.56
CA GLY A 27 -4.75 -7.51 8.00
C GLY A 27 -4.59 -8.59 9.08
N ALA A 28 -3.55 -8.49 9.90
CA ALA A 28 -3.30 -9.45 10.99
C ALA A 28 -4.44 -9.47 12.02
N VAL A 29 -4.94 -8.30 12.44
CA VAL A 29 -6.08 -8.21 13.38
C VAL A 29 -7.35 -8.80 12.77
N THR A 30 -7.61 -8.52 11.50
CA THR A 30 -8.83 -8.98 10.80
C THR A 30 -8.82 -10.49 10.62
N THR A 31 -7.68 -11.07 10.24
CA THR A 31 -7.50 -12.53 10.16
C THR A 31 -7.60 -13.19 11.53
N GLY A 32 -6.97 -12.63 12.57
CA GLY A 32 -7.09 -13.18 13.93
C GLY A 32 -8.51 -13.13 14.49
N ALA A 33 -9.27 -12.06 14.19
CA ALA A 33 -10.67 -11.96 14.56
C ALA A 33 -11.54 -12.99 13.82
N ALA A 34 -11.24 -13.28 12.54
CA ALA A 34 -11.92 -14.32 11.78
C ALA A 34 -11.65 -15.70 12.38
N GLU A 35 -10.39 -16.03 12.72
CA GLU A 35 -10.03 -17.32 13.34
C GLU A 35 -10.80 -17.56 14.64
N MET A 36 -10.85 -16.55 15.54
CA MET A 36 -11.66 -16.60 16.76
C MET A 36 -13.16 -16.78 16.48
N GLY A 37 -13.69 -16.17 15.41
CA GLY A 37 -15.08 -16.31 14.99
C GLY A 37 -15.41 -17.74 14.58
N THR A 38 -14.52 -18.39 13.84
CA THR A 38 -14.63 -19.82 13.48
C THR A 38 -14.58 -20.72 14.72
N GLU A 39 -13.63 -20.52 15.62
CA GLU A 39 -13.53 -21.32 16.86
C GLU A 39 -14.80 -21.18 17.73
N PHE A 40 -15.34 -19.96 17.83
CA PHE A 40 -16.59 -19.72 18.54
C PHE A 40 -17.79 -20.41 17.86
N ALA A 41 -17.88 -20.37 16.53
CA ALA A 41 -18.94 -21.04 15.79
C ALA A 41 -18.91 -22.55 15.96
N GLU A 42 -17.71 -23.16 15.95
CA GLU A 42 -17.53 -24.59 16.19
C GLU A 42 -17.95 -24.97 17.62
N ALA A 43 -17.53 -24.20 18.63
CA ALA A 43 -17.91 -24.42 20.02
C ALA A 43 -19.42 -24.27 20.25
N ALA A 44 -20.04 -23.22 19.70
CA ALA A 44 -21.47 -22.97 19.83
C ALA A 44 -22.32 -23.96 19.00
N GLY A 45 -21.79 -24.50 17.90
CA GLY A 45 -22.36 -25.63 17.16
C GLY A 45 -22.44 -26.90 18.00
N ALA A 46 -21.43 -27.16 18.84
CA ALA A 46 -21.45 -28.27 19.79
C ALA A 46 -22.47 -28.06 20.93
N GLU A 47 -22.83 -26.80 21.24
CA GLU A 47 -23.77 -26.42 22.31
C GLU A 47 -25.21 -26.16 21.83
N GLY A 48 -25.50 -26.30 20.53
CA GLY A 48 -26.88 -26.35 20.02
C GLY A 48 -27.26 -25.30 18.97
N LEU A 49 -26.31 -24.56 18.39
CA LEU A 49 -26.58 -23.82 17.14
C LEU A 49 -26.97 -24.78 16.02
N SER A 50 -27.84 -24.32 15.13
CA SER A 50 -28.18 -25.08 13.93
C SER A 50 -26.99 -25.15 12.97
N ALA A 51 -26.91 -26.22 12.18
CA ALA A 51 -25.86 -26.38 11.17
C ALA A 51 -25.83 -25.22 10.16
N SER A 52 -26.99 -24.60 9.87
CA SER A 52 -27.08 -23.43 8.99
C SER A 52 -26.44 -22.19 9.61
N GLU A 53 -26.63 -21.95 10.91
CA GLU A 53 -26.04 -20.78 11.59
C GLU A 53 -24.53 -20.92 11.72
N VAL A 54 -24.04 -22.13 12.03
CA VAL A 54 -22.59 -22.40 12.05
C VAL A 54 -21.97 -22.19 10.67
N ALA A 55 -22.64 -22.63 9.60
CA ALA A 55 -22.18 -22.45 8.23
C ALA A 55 -22.11 -20.96 7.84
N GLU A 56 -23.13 -20.18 8.17
CA GLU A 56 -23.17 -18.74 7.85
C GLU A 56 -22.06 -17.96 8.58
N ILE A 57 -21.82 -18.27 9.85
CA ILE A 57 -20.72 -17.63 10.61
C ILE A 57 -19.35 -18.04 10.04
N THR A 58 -19.18 -19.30 9.66
CA THR A 58 -17.93 -19.81 9.08
C THR A 58 -17.65 -19.18 7.71
N GLU A 59 -18.67 -19.03 6.87
CA GLU A 59 -18.55 -18.38 5.57
C GLU A 59 -18.20 -16.89 5.72
N GLY A 60 -18.87 -16.19 6.64
CA GLY A 60 -18.54 -14.81 6.98
C GLY A 60 -17.11 -14.67 7.52
N ALA A 61 -16.67 -15.59 8.38
CA ALA A 61 -15.28 -15.62 8.87
C ALA A 61 -14.28 -15.86 7.73
N ALA A 62 -14.59 -16.72 6.77
CA ALA A 62 -13.73 -16.95 5.60
C ALA A 62 -13.58 -15.68 4.73
N GLU A 63 -14.67 -14.94 4.49
CA GLU A 63 -14.62 -13.67 3.75
C GLU A 63 -13.81 -12.59 4.49
N VAL A 64 -14.00 -12.48 5.81
CA VAL A 64 -13.24 -11.56 6.67
C VAL A 64 -11.76 -11.94 6.70
N SER A 65 -11.44 -13.24 6.77
CA SER A 65 -10.05 -13.73 6.72
C SER A 65 -9.38 -13.43 5.38
N ALA A 66 -10.08 -13.66 4.26
CA ALA A 66 -9.60 -13.32 2.93
C ALA A 66 -9.35 -11.81 2.76
N THR A 67 -10.24 -10.99 3.30
CA THR A 67 -10.08 -9.52 3.34
C THR A 67 -8.84 -9.15 4.18
N GLY A 68 -8.66 -9.77 5.35
CA GLY A 68 -7.49 -9.60 6.20
C GLY A 68 -6.19 -9.95 5.49
N ALA A 69 -6.14 -11.08 4.78
CA ALA A 69 -4.99 -11.47 3.98
C ALA A 69 -4.69 -10.47 2.85
N GLY A 70 -5.73 -9.95 2.19
CA GLY A 70 -5.61 -8.92 1.16
C GLY A 70 -5.00 -7.61 1.69
N LEU A 71 -5.49 -7.13 2.84
CA LEU A 71 -4.92 -5.96 3.53
C LEU A 71 -3.47 -6.21 3.96
N GLY A 72 -3.19 -7.41 4.49
CA GLY A 72 -1.84 -7.82 4.87
C GLY A 72 -0.86 -7.76 3.70
N LEU A 73 -1.22 -8.39 2.58
CA LEU A 73 -0.41 -8.41 1.36
C LEU A 73 -0.19 -7.00 0.80
N TRP A 74 -1.23 -6.16 0.79
CA TRP A 74 -1.09 -4.76 0.36
C TRP A 74 -0.13 -3.98 1.26
N GLY A 75 -0.18 -4.21 2.58
CA GLY A 75 0.76 -3.62 3.52
C GLY A 75 2.22 -3.92 3.17
N PHE A 76 2.54 -5.18 2.89
CA PHE A 76 3.89 -5.57 2.45
C PHE A 76 4.26 -5.04 1.08
N ALA A 77 3.30 -4.94 0.14
CA ALA A 77 3.52 -4.34 -1.15
C ALA A 77 3.93 -2.86 -1.03
N LEU A 78 3.29 -2.10 -0.13
CA LEU A 78 3.67 -0.70 0.14
C LEU A 78 5.08 -0.57 0.72
N PHE A 79 5.53 -1.51 1.55
CA PHE A 79 6.93 -1.56 2.01
C PHE A 79 7.91 -1.77 0.85
N ALA A 80 7.61 -2.70 -0.05
CA ALA A 80 8.44 -2.94 -1.22
C ALA A 80 8.50 -1.70 -2.13
N ILE A 81 7.34 -1.06 -2.37
CA ILE A 81 7.24 0.19 -3.13
C ILE A 81 8.05 1.30 -2.44
N ALA A 82 7.94 1.46 -1.12
CA ALA A 82 8.72 2.45 -0.38
C ALA A 82 10.23 2.24 -0.53
N GLY A 83 10.71 1.00 -0.49
CA GLY A 83 12.11 0.67 -0.75
C GLY A 83 12.57 1.09 -2.15
N ILE A 84 11.75 0.82 -3.17
CA ILE A 84 12.00 1.26 -4.55
C ILE A 84 11.98 2.80 -4.64
N MET A 85 11.09 3.47 -3.91
CA MET A 85 11.01 4.92 -3.83
C MET A 85 12.25 5.56 -3.23
N ILE A 86 12.78 5.01 -2.14
CA ILE A 86 14.04 5.47 -1.54
C ILE A 86 15.19 5.33 -2.56
N ALA A 87 15.29 4.20 -3.27
CA ALA A 87 16.28 4.03 -4.32
C ALA A 87 16.09 5.04 -5.48
N GLY A 88 14.85 5.30 -5.88
CA GLY A 88 14.53 6.29 -6.91
C GLY A 88 14.89 7.72 -6.50
N ALA A 89 14.71 8.08 -5.23
CA ALA A 89 15.16 9.37 -4.69
C ALA A 89 16.69 9.54 -4.80
N VAL A 90 17.46 8.49 -4.51
CA VAL A 90 18.92 8.51 -4.70
C VAL A 90 19.28 8.76 -6.17
N PHE A 91 18.60 8.09 -7.10
CA PHE A 91 18.80 8.32 -8.54
C PHE A 91 18.35 9.71 -9.00
N LEU A 92 17.32 10.28 -8.36
CA LEU A 92 16.91 11.67 -8.56
C LEU A 92 18.00 12.67 -8.15
N PHE A 93 18.59 12.49 -6.96
CA PHE A 93 19.69 13.35 -6.49
C PHE A 93 20.94 13.23 -7.36
N LYS A 94 21.27 12.00 -7.79
CA LYS A 94 22.42 11.73 -8.64
C LYS A 94 22.20 12.07 -10.11
N LYS A 95 20.97 12.38 -10.53
CA LYS A 95 20.59 12.60 -11.93
C LYS A 95 20.97 11.44 -12.86
N THR A 96 20.81 10.21 -12.39
CA THR A 96 21.19 9.00 -13.14
C THR A 96 19.99 8.07 -13.30
N LYS A 97 20.05 7.16 -14.27
CA LYS A 97 19.01 6.13 -14.52
C LYS A 97 17.58 6.71 -14.63
N PRO A 98 17.30 7.58 -15.62
CA PRO A 98 15.99 8.21 -15.77
C PRO A 98 14.84 7.20 -15.89
N GLY A 99 15.07 6.04 -16.52
CA GLY A 99 14.06 4.98 -16.61
C GLY A 99 13.66 4.41 -15.24
N PHE A 100 14.60 4.30 -14.30
CA PHE A 100 14.28 3.85 -12.94
C PHE A 100 13.47 4.91 -12.20
N VAL A 101 13.85 6.19 -12.32
CA VAL A 101 13.11 7.31 -11.72
C VAL A 101 11.67 7.39 -12.26
N LEU A 102 11.49 7.14 -13.57
CA LEU A 102 10.17 7.07 -14.18
C LEU A 102 9.32 5.95 -13.57
N LEU A 103 9.89 4.74 -13.44
CA LEU A 103 9.24 3.61 -12.77
C LEU A 103 8.88 3.97 -11.34
N THR A 104 9.78 4.62 -10.61
CA THR A 104 9.52 5.07 -9.24
C THR A 104 8.34 6.04 -9.16
N GLY A 105 8.27 7.00 -10.08
CA GLY A 105 7.15 7.93 -10.15
C GLY A 105 5.83 7.23 -10.47
N ALA A 106 5.84 6.25 -11.39
CA ALA A 106 4.66 5.45 -11.69
C ALA A 106 4.20 4.58 -10.51
N LEU A 107 5.14 3.96 -9.78
CA LEU A 107 4.84 3.19 -8.57
C LEU A 107 4.29 4.07 -7.45
N ALA A 108 4.80 5.29 -7.28
CA ALA A 108 4.24 6.26 -6.35
C ALA A 108 2.77 6.53 -6.68
N LEU A 109 2.44 6.81 -7.94
CA LEU A 109 1.04 6.98 -8.37
C LEU A 109 0.20 5.71 -8.16
N GLY A 110 0.75 4.53 -8.46
CA GLY A 110 0.06 3.26 -8.29
C GLY A 110 -0.27 2.94 -6.82
N ALA A 111 0.64 3.24 -5.90
CA ALA A 111 0.41 3.09 -4.46
C ALA A 111 -0.78 3.95 -4.00
N GLU A 112 -0.90 5.18 -4.51
CA GLU A 112 -2.01 6.06 -4.19
C GLU A 112 -3.34 5.53 -4.71
N VAL A 113 -3.38 5.06 -5.96
CA VAL A 113 -4.59 4.45 -6.54
C VAL A 113 -4.99 3.20 -5.78
N GLY A 114 -4.05 2.35 -5.41
CA GLY A 114 -4.35 1.14 -4.63
C GLY A 114 -4.90 1.46 -3.24
N GLY A 115 -4.37 2.49 -2.56
CA GLY A 115 -4.93 2.98 -1.30
C GLY A 115 -6.38 3.48 -1.44
N TYR A 116 -6.70 4.16 -2.54
CA TYR A 116 -8.07 4.59 -2.84
C TYR A 116 -9.06 3.44 -3.03
N LEU A 117 -8.61 2.31 -3.58
CA LEU A 117 -9.47 1.15 -3.82
C LEU A 117 -9.75 0.35 -2.55
N LEU A 118 -8.89 0.44 -1.54
CA LEU A 118 -8.96 -0.37 -0.31
C LEU A 118 -9.53 0.37 0.89
N VAL A 119 -9.43 1.71 0.95
CA VAL A 119 -9.92 2.51 2.07
C VAL A 119 -10.75 3.68 1.56
N PRO A 120 -11.96 3.92 2.10
CA PRO A 120 -12.82 4.98 1.60
C PRO A 120 -12.18 6.37 1.75
N LEU A 121 -12.45 7.23 0.75
CA LEU A 121 -11.84 8.54 0.49
C LEU A 121 -11.64 9.46 1.71
N TRP A 122 -12.49 9.35 2.73
CA TRP A 122 -12.51 10.24 3.88
C TRP A 122 -11.43 9.94 4.92
N ALA A 123 -10.85 8.73 4.95
CA ALA A 123 -9.85 8.36 5.95
C ALA A 123 -8.39 8.64 5.50
N PHE A 124 -8.12 8.64 4.19
CA PHE A 124 -6.76 8.76 3.63
C PHE A 124 -6.57 9.88 2.59
N GLY A 125 -7.65 10.51 2.12
CA GLY A 125 -7.64 11.32 0.89
C GLY A 125 -6.63 12.48 0.83
N TRP A 126 -6.31 13.11 1.96
CA TRP A 126 -5.37 14.24 1.98
C TRP A 126 -3.90 13.81 1.92
N MET A 127 -3.55 12.70 2.57
CA MET A 127 -2.17 12.18 2.55
C MET A 127 -1.80 11.66 1.17
N ASN A 128 -2.78 11.14 0.43
CA ASN A 128 -2.56 10.62 -0.91
C ASN A 128 -2.17 11.69 -1.94
N ILE A 129 -2.57 12.95 -1.73
CA ILE A 129 -2.18 14.07 -2.61
C ILE A 129 -0.66 14.23 -2.65
N ILE A 130 0.02 13.99 -1.53
CA ILE A 130 1.47 14.13 -1.42
C ILE A 130 2.18 13.13 -2.33
N GLY A 131 1.75 11.86 -2.31
CA GLY A 131 2.33 10.84 -3.19
C GLY A 131 1.99 11.04 -4.67
N VAL A 132 0.79 11.55 -4.98
CA VAL A 132 0.44 11.94 -6.36
C VAL A 132 1.37 13.04 -6.87
N VAL A 133 1.55 14.10 -6.08
CA VAL A 133 2.44 15.21 -6.43
C VAL A 133 3.90 14.72 -6.54
N ALA A 134 4.35 13.89 -5.61
CA ALA A 134 5.69 13.30 -5.65
C ALA A 134 5.92 12.48 -6.93
N GLY A 135 4.95 11.63 -7.31
CA GLY A 135 5.00 10.81 -8.52
C GLY A 135 5.08 11.65 -9.79
N ILE A 136 4.23 12.68 -9.90
CA ILE A 136 4.26 13.63 -11.03
C ILE A 136 5.62 14.33 -11.11
N PHE A 137 6.12 14.84 -9.99
CA PHE A 137 7.40 15.56 -9.96
C PHE A 137 8.57 14.66 -10.33
N ALA A 138 8.56 13.39 -9.90
CA ALA A 138 9.58 12.41 -10.30
C ALA A 138 9.53 12.11 -11.80
N ILE A 139 8.34 11.95 -12.38
CA ILE A 139 8.15 11.72 -13.82
C ILE A 139 8.68 12.92 -14.61
N ILE A 140 8.30 14.14 -14.25
CA ILE A 140 8.78 15.35 -14.93
C ILE A 140 10.30 15.50 -14.75
N ALA A 141 10.83 15.27 -13.55
CA ALA A 141 12.26 15.34 -13.29
C ALA A 141 13.06 14.33 -14.12
N SER A 142 12.56 13.11 -14.31
CA SER A 142 13.26 12.08 -15.12
C SER A 142 13.51 12.53 -16.56
N ARG A 143 12.56 13.28 -17.16
CA ARG A 143 12.69 13.83 -18.53
C ARG A 143 13.80 14.87 -18.65
N SER A 144 14.12 15.56 -17.55
CA SER A 144 15.20 16.56 -17.53
C SER A 144 16.60 15.95 -17.59
N PHE A 145 16.74 14.63 -17.39
CA PHE A 145 18.06 13.98 -17.39
C PHE A 145 18.55 13.76 -18.82
N THR A 146 17.63 13.46 -19.74
CA THR A 146 17.91 13.24 -21.16
C THR A 146 18.40 14.52 -21.86
N ALA A 147 17.97 15.69 -21.38
CA ALA A 147 18.43 16.98 -21.88
C ALA A 147 19.91 17.27 -21.56
N THR A 148 20.51 16.60 -20.58
CA THR A 148 21.93 16.77 -20.22
C THR A 148 22.84 15.73 -20.90
N ALA A 149 22.29 14.61 -21.39
CA ALA A 149 23.07 13.55 -22.01
C ALA A 149 23.38 13.77 -23.51
N SER A 150 22.94 14.90 -24.08
CA SER A 150 23.07 15.23 -25.51
C SER A 150 24.04 16.39 -25.81
N THR A 151 24.85 16.79 -24.83
CA THR A 151 25.97 17.74 -24.96
C THR A 151 27.25 17.07 -24.52
#